data_AF-A0A942JBF0-F1
#
_entry.id   AF-A0A942JBF0-F1
#
_cell.length_a   1.000
_cell.length_b   1.000
_cell.length_c   1.000
_cell.angle_alpha   90.00
_cell.angle_beta   90.00
_cell.angle_gamma   90.00
#
_symmetry.space_group_name_H-M   'P 1'
#
loop_
_entity.id
_entity.type
_entity.pdbx_description
1 polymer ?
#
loop_
_entity_poly.entity_id
_entity_poly.type
_entity_poly.pdbx_seq_one_letter_code
_entity_poly.pdbx_strand_id
1 'polypeptide(L)'
;MIDERIAQRRRAVREQRRQHRLRRTVTLVVLAVLAIAFVVVERSDLVALEEVVVVGTERLEVDAVIEAADLPLGTSTLRLGLADAEARVEALPLVREATARRLDPLTVEIEVVERVPAVNVTGNREQVMVDRDGVVVEPGRLEGLPEIVVPRTPPPPGEQVAALPALANAHRAWRGLSGPLRAEVVRYLATGPDELDLELASGVVVHFGRADRVDEKVRALGAVLEDLDGTEVASIDVRAPSTPVVTPP
;
A
#
# COMPACT_ATOMS: atom_id res chain seq x y z
N MET A 1 -76.74 26.68 -21.14
CA MET A 1 -76.24 25.98 -19.93
C MET A 1 -75.15 24.92 -20.20
N ILE A 2 -75.20 24.14 -21.29
CA ILE A 2 -74.19 23.10 -21.59
C ILE A 2 -72.86 23.68 -22.12
N ASP A 3 -72.90 24.71 -22.97
CA ASP A 3 -71.69 25.37 -23.51
C ASP A 3 -70.83 26.06 -22.45
N GLU A 4 -71.47 26.58 -21.40
CA GLU A 4 -70.81 27.32 -20.33
C GLU A 4 -69.95 26.38 -19.45
N ARG A 5 -70.41 25.14 -19.24
CA ARG A 5 -69.67 24.09 -18.51
C ARG A 5 -68.47 23.56 -19.32
N ILE A 6 -68.56 23.51 -20.64
CA ILE A 6 -67.46 23.10 -21.53
C ILE A 6 -66.39 24.21 -21.61
N ALA A 7 -66.82 25.48 -21.68
CA ALA A 7 -65.92 26.63 -21.65
C ALA A 7 -65.16 26.74 -20.30
N GLN A 8 -65.84 26.53 -19.18
CA GLN A 8 -65.21 26.51 -17.85
C GLN A 8 -64.19 25.37 -17.68
N ARG A 9 -64.51 24.15 -18.14
CA ARG A 9 -63.55 23.02 -18.12
C ARG A 9 -62.31 23.27 -19.01
N ARG A 10 -62.47 23.91 -20.18
CA ARG A 10 -61.34 24.26 -21.07
C ARG A 10 -60.44 25.34 -20.47
N ARG A 11 -60.96 26.28 -19.68
CA ARG A 11 -60.16 27.30 -18.97
C ARG A 11 -59.37 26.69 -17.80
N ALA A 12 -60.02 25.86 -16.97
CA ALA A 12 -59.37 25.16 -15.85
C ALA A 12 -58.24 24.23 -16.32
N VAL A 13 -58.43 23.46 -17.40
CA VAL A 13 -57.38 22.60 -17.99
C VAL A 13 -56.23 23.42 -18.59
N ARG A 14 -56.51 24.59 -19.19
CA ARG A 14 -55.46 25.50 -19.69
C ARG A 14 -54.67 26.15 -18.56
N GLU A 15 -55.32 26.50 -17.46
CA GLU A 15 -54.65 27.06 -16.27
C GLU A 15 -53.78 26.04 -15.56
N GLN A 16 -54.27 24.81 -15.35
CA GLN A 16 -53.47 23.72 -14.80
C GLN A 16 -52.24 23.43 -15.68
N ARG A 17 -52.44 23.30 -17.01
CA ARG A 17 -51.33 23.10 -17.96
C ARG A 17 -50.37 24.29 -17.97
N ARG A 18 -50.86 25.53 -17.85
CA ARG A 18 -50.04 26.74 -17.77
C ARG A 18 -49.24 26.79 -16.48
N GLN A 19 -49.81 26.41 -15.33
CA GLN A 19 -49.08 26.33 -14.06
C GLN A 19 -48.02 25.23 -14.09
N HIS A 20 -48.32 24.05 -14.65
CA HIS A 20 -47.31 23.00 -14.82
C HIS A 20 -46.20 23.41 -15.80
N ARG A 21 -46.53 24.10 -16.89
CA ARG A 21 -45.54 24.65 -17.84
C ARG A 21 -44.70 25.74 -17.19
N LEU A 22 -45.31 26.69 -16.48
CA LEU A 22 -44.62 27.76 -15.79
C LEU A 22 -43.68 27.22 -14.70
N ARG A 23 -44.17 26.29 -13.85
CA ARG A 23 -43.33 25.61 -12.84
C ARG A 23 -42.16 24.89 -13.51
N ARG A 24 -42.40 24.12 -14.58
CA ARG A 24 -41.31 23.47 -15.34
C ARG A 24 -40.31 24.48 -15.90
N THR A 25 -40.77 25.58 -16.50
CA THR A 25 -39.89 26.63 -17.03
C THR A 25 -39.08 27.28 -15.92
N VAL A 26 -39.70 27.66 -14.80
CA VAL A 26 -39.00 28.23 -13.64
C VAL A 26 -37.98 27.24 -13.09
N THR A 27 -38.34 25.97 -12.91
CA THR A 27 -37.40 24.92 -12.46
C THR A 27 -36.23 24.78 -13.42
N LEU A 28 -36.47 24.75 -14.73
CA LEU A 28 -35.40 24.68 -15.73
C LEU A 28 -34.49 25.91 -15.72
N VAL A 29 -35.06 27.11 -15.57
CA VAL A 29 -34.28 28.36 -15.47
C VAL A 29 -33.44 28.36 -14.19
N VAL A 30 -34.00 27.95 -13.05
CA VAL A 30 -33.25 27.84 -11.79
C VAL A 30 -32.11 26.84 -11.92
N LEU A 31 -32.36 25.66 -12.50
CA LEU A 31 -31.31 24.67 -12.76
C LEU A 31 -30.22 25.20 -13.69
N ALA A 32 -30.59 25.94 -14.75
CA ALA A 32 -29.63 26.55 -15.66
C ALA A 32 -28.78 27.62 -14.98
N VAL A 33 -29.39 28.48 -14.14
CA VAL A 33 -28.66 29.49 -13.35
C VAL A 33 -27.70 28.84 -12.37
N LEU A 34 -28.13 27.78 -11.66
CA LEU A 34 -27.26 27.03 -10.75
C LEU A 34 -26.10 26.37 -11.49
N ALA A 35 -26.35 25.79 -12.67
CA ALA A 35 -25.31 25.20 -13.50
C ALA A 35 -24.28 26.24 -13.98
N ILE A 36 -24.73 27.43 -14.40
CA ILE A 36 -23.84 28.53 -14.80
C ILE A 36 -23.02 29.02 -13.60
N ALA A 37 -23.67 29.25 -12.46
CA ALA A 37 -22.99 29.68 -11.24
C ALA A 37 -21.91 28.67 -10.81
N PHE A 38 -22.22 27.37 -10.89
CA PHE A 38 -21.25 26.31 -10.61
C PHE A 38 -20.03 26.39 -11.54
N VAL A 39 -20.23 26.52 -12.86
CA VAL A 39 -19.13 26.64 -13.83
C VAL A 39 -18.28 27.90 -13.61
N VAL A 40 -18.90 29.00 -13.17
CA VAL A 40 -18.18 30.25 -12.86
C VAL A 40 -17.32 30.08 -11.61
N VAL A 41 -17.86 29.48 -10.54
CA VAL A 41 -17.11 29.21 -9.31
C VAL A 41 -15.93 28.28 -9.60
N GLU A 42 -16.15 27.21 -10.36
CA GLU A 42 -15.08 26.27 -10.75
C GLU A 42 -13.93 26.91 -11.56
N ARG A 43 -14.14 28.08 -12.18
CA ARG A 43 -13.12 28.81 -12.93
C ARG A 43 -12.60 30.04 -12.21
N SER A 44 -13.01 30.24 -10.96
CA SER A 44 -12.65 31.40 -10.16
C SER A 44 -11.46 31.11 -9.24
N ASP A 45 -10.74 32.17 -8.89
CA ASP A 45 -9.62 32.12 -7.96
C ASP A 45 -10.05 31.69 -6.54
N LEU A 46 -11.35 31.73 -6.23
CA LEU A 46 -11.91 31.32 -4.93
C LEU A 46 -11.70 29.84 -4.59
N VAL A 47 -11.41 29.03 -5.61
CA VAL A 47 -11.17 27.58 -5.47
C VAL A 47 -9.87 27.18 -6.18
N ALA A 48 -9.02 28.13 -6.54
CA ALA A 48 -7.77 27.87 -7.21
C ALA A 48 -6.73 27.39 -6.17
N LEU A 49 -6.05 26.29 -6.46
CA LEU A 49 -5.02 25.75 -5.59
C LEU A 49 -3.89 26.78 -5.43
N GLU A 50 -3.63 27.22 -4.21
CA GLU A 50 -2.53 28.12 -3.87
C GLU A 50 -1.39 27.39 -3.16
N GLU A 51 -1.72 26.37 -2.37
CA GLU A 51 -0.74 25.70 -1.51
C GLU A 51 -0.94 24.17 -1.46
N VAL A 52 0.18 23.44 -1.44
CA VAL A 52 0.22 22.01 -1.16
C VAL A 52 1.04 21.80 0.10
N VAL A 53 0.40 21.24 1.13
CA VAL A 53 1.03 20.92 2.41
C VAL A 53 1.31 19.43 2.46
N VAL A 54 2.53 19.05 2.83
CA VAL A 54 2.91 17.63 2.98
C VAL A 54 3.18 17.35 4.45
N VAL A 55 2.65 16.22 4.95
CA VAL A 55 2.83 15.76 6.33
C VAL A 55 3.19 14.27 6.36
N GLY A 56 3.84 13.83 7.44
CA GLY A 56 4.20 12.41 7.64
C GLY A 56 5.53 11.96 7.02
N THR A 57 6.29 12.89 6.44
CA THR A 57 7.64 12.64 5.92
C THR A 57 8.70 12.79 7.03
N GLU A 58 9.60 11.81 7.15
CA GLU A 58 10.76 11.83 8.05
C GLU A 58 12.09 11.69 7.30
N ARG A 59 12.16 10.76 6.34
CA ARG A 59 13.35 10.53 5.48
C ARG A 59 13.13 11.00 4.06
N LEU A 60 11.88 11.08 3.60
CA LEU A 60 11.52 11.56 2.29
C LEU A 60 11.50 13.10 2.27
N GLU A 61 12.14 13.71 1.27
CA GLU A 61 12.11 15.16 1.10
C GLU A 61 10.70 15.63 0.68
N VAL A 62 10.22 16.70 1.31
CA VAL A 62 8.89 17.27 1.03
C VAL A 62 8.77 17.70 -0.43
N ASP A 63 9.82 18.31 -0.99
CA ASP A 63 9.82 18.77 -2.39
C ASP A 63 9.65 17.60 -3.38
N ALA A 64 10.20 16.42 -3.07
CA ALA A 64 10.04 15.24 -3.91
C ALA A 64 8.59 14.74 -3.91
N VAL A 65 7.88 14.86 -2.78
CA VAL A 65 6.44 14.55 -2.69
C VAL A 65 5.62 15.54 -3.50
N ILE A 66 5.91 16.85 -3.38
CA ILE A 66 5.21 17.90 -4.14
C ILE A 66 5.42 17.72 -5.64
N GLU A 67 6.65 17.43 -6.06
CA GLU A 67 7.00 17.16 -7.45
C GLU A 67 6.28 15.91 -7.99
N ALA A 68 6.31 14.81 -7.23
CA ALA A 68 5.59 13.58 -7.62
C ALA A 68 4.07 13.79 -7.68
N ALA A 69 3.52 14.54 -6.74
CA ALA A 69 2.10 14.84 -6.69
C ALA A 69 1.63 15.63 -7.92
N ASP A 70 2.50 16.42 -8.56
CA ASP A 70 2.22 17.17 -9.80
C ASP A 70 0.83 17.84 -9.78
N LEU A 71 0.59 18.65 -8.74
CA LEU A 71 -0.64 19.42 -8.55
C LEU A 71 -0.39 20.87 -9.00
N PRO A 72 -0.86 21.29 -10.19
CA PRO A 72 -0.55 22.61 -10.70
C PRO A 72 -1.29 23.69 -9.93
N LEU A 73 -0.53 24.63 -9.36
CA LEU A 73 -1.10 25.82 -8.71
C LEU A 73 -1.97 26.63 -9.69
N GLY A 74 -2.98 27.31 -9.17
CA GLY A 74 -3.99 28.02 -9.94
C GLY A 74 -5.10 27.12 -10.50
N THR A 75 -4.96 25.79 -10.41
CA THR A 75 -6.00 24.85 -10.87
C THR A 75 -7.10 24.74 -9.82
N SER A 76 -8.37 24.69 -10.27
CA SER A 76 -9.48 24.51 -9.35
C SER A 76 -9.35 23.22 -8.55
N THR A 77 -9.31 23.33 -7.22
CA THR A 77 -9.27 22.20 -6.29
C THR A 77 -10.46 21.26 -6.48
N LEU A 78 -11.60 21.76 -6.99
CA LEU A 78 -12.78 20.97 -7.34
C LEU A 78 -12.52 19.95 -8.45
N ARG A 79 -11.56 20.24 -9.35
CA ARG A 79 -11.23 19.44 -10.53
C ARG A 79 -9.94 18.65 -10.43
N LEU A 80 -9.16 18.85 -9.36
CA LEU A 80 -7.91 18.13 -9.16
C LEU A 80 -8.16 16.62 -9.03
N GLY A 81 -7.38 15.85 -9.77
CA GLY A 81 -7.32 14.39 -9.63
C GLY A 81 -6.49 14.01 -8.42
N LEU A 82 -7.06 14.12 -7.22
CA LEU A 82 -6.36 13.78 -5.97
C LEU A 82 -5.92 12.31 -5.96
N ALA A 83 -6.77 11.39 -6.44
CA ALA A 83 -6.43 9.98 -6.56
C ALA A 83 -5.25 9.73 -7.53
N ASP A 84 -5.14 10.51 -8.61
CA ASP A 84 -4.01 10.38 -9.53
C ASP A 84 -2.73 10.94 -8.88
N ALA A 85 -2.83 11.99 -8.05
CA ALA A 85 -1.72 12.52 -7.29
C ALA A 85 -1.26 11.55 -6.21
N GLU A 86 -2.18 10.93 -5.46
CA GLU A 86 -1.91 9.84 -4.52
C GLU A 86 -1.12 8.73 -5.21
N ALA A 87 -1.62 8.20 -6.34
CA ALA A 87 -0.97 7.13 -7.07
C ALA A 87 0.45 7.49 -7.56
N ARG A 88 0.69 8.75 -7.94
CA ARG A 88 2.04 9.21 -8.31
C ARG A 88 2.97 9.30 -7.11
N VAL A 89 2.48 9.79 -5.97
CA VAL A 89 3.26 9.85 -4.72
C VAL A 89 3.57 8.43 -4.22
N GLU A 90 2.61 7.51 -4.30
CA GLU A 90 2.80 6.10 -3.94
C GLU A 90 3.79 5.35 -4.86
N ALA A 91 4.09 5.89 -6.05
CA ALA A 91 5.12 5.35 -6.92
C ALA A 91 6.55 5.63 -6.40
N LEU A 92 6.72 6.55 -5.43
CA LEU A 92 7.99 6.77 -4.77
C LEU A 92 8.37 5.55 -3.90
N PRO A 93 9.59 5.00 -4.02
CA PRO A 93 9.98 3.77 -3.30
C PRO A 93 9.83 3.81 -1.78
N LEU A 94 10.04 4.98 -1.17
CA LEU A 94 9.92 5.19 0.28
C LEU A 94 8.47 5.30 0.75
N VAL A 95 7.49 5.49 -0.14
CA VAL A 95 6.10 5.70 0.23
C VAL A 95 5.37 4.36 0.30
N ARG A 96 4.73 4.12 1.43
CA ARG A 96 3.85 2.97 1.63
C ARG A 96 2.43 3.26 1.19
N GLU A 97 1.94 4.43 1.58
CA GLU A 97 0.57 4.91 1.38
C GLU A 97 0.61 6.44 1.31
N ALA A 98 -0.17 7.01 0.41
CA ALA A 98 -0.37 8.45 0.34
C ALA A 98 -1.86 8.79 0.30
N THR A 99 -2.28 9.78 1.06
CA THR A 99 -3.66 10.27 1.07
C THR A 99 -3.66 11.76 0.80
N ALA A 100 -4.34 12.17 -0.28
CA ALA A 100 -4.48 13.57 -0.66
C ALA A 100 -5.91 14.04 -0.37
N ARG A 101 -6.03 15.08 0.45
CA ARG A 101 -7.31 15.66 0.81
C ARG A 101 -7.32 17.16 0.66
N ARG A 102 -8.47 17.72 0.33
CA ARG A 102 -8.69 19.17 0.38
C ARG A 102 -8.82 19.59 1.84
N LEU A 103 -7.95 20.50 2.28
CA LEU A 103 -8.04 21.10 3.60
C LEU A 103 -9.05 22.25 3.58
N ASP A 104 -8.99 23.07 2.54
CA ASP A 104 -9.88 24.19 2.26
C ASP A 104 -9.99 24.41 0.73
N PRO A 105 -10.71 25.45 0.24
CA PRO A 105 -10.86 25.68 -1.20
C PRO A 105 -9.55 25.95 -1.96
N LEU A 106 -8.48 26.35 -1.29
CA LEU A 106 -7.21 26.81 -1.86
C LEU A 106 -6.04 25.87 -1.51
N THR A 107 -6.18 25.02 -0.50
CA THR A 107 -5.08 24.17 0.00
C THR A 107 -5.40 22.68 -0.08
N VAL A 108 -4.44 21.91 -0.58
CA VAL A 108 -4.45 20.44 -0.55
C VAL A 108 -3.39 19.96 0.43
N GLU A 109 -3.76 19.03 1.30
CA GLU A 109 -2.85 18.31 2.18
C GLU A 109 -2.60 16.91 1.62
N ILE A 110 -1.32 16.51 1.59
CA ILE A 110 -0.87 15.16 1.25
C ILE A 110 -0.24 14.56 2.50
N GLU A 111 -0.92 13.57 3.06
CA GLU A 111 -0.40 12.74 4.15
C GLU A 111 0.35 11.54 3.56
N VAL A 112 1.60 11.37 3.96
CA VAL A 112 2.49 10.31 3.49
C VAL A 112 2.83 9.38 4.65
N VAL A 113 2.70 8.06 4.43
CA VAL A 113 3.20 7.04 5.34
C VAL A 113 4.44 6.40 4.71
N GLU A 114 5.59 6.57 5.35
CA GLU A 114 6.84 5.97 4.86
C GLU A 114 6.94 4.47 5.14
N ARG A 115 7.64 3.75 4.25
CA ARG A 115 7.97 2.33 4.41
C ARG A 115 9.07 2.13 5.42
N VAL A 116 8.83 1.30 6.42
CA VAL A 116 9.86 0.92 7.41
C VAL A 116 10.57 -0.36 6.96
N PRO A 117 11.91 -0.34 6.77
CA PRO A 117 12.71 -1.52 6.55
C PRO A 117 12.47 -2.60 7.61
N ALA A 118 12.37 -3.86 7.18
CA ALA A 118 12.09 -4.98 8.07
C ALA A 118 13.07 -6.15 7.91
N VAL A 119 13.68 -6.30 6.73
CA VAL A 119 14.74 -7.28 6.45
C VAL A 119 15.81 -6.67 5.55
N ASN A 120 17.05 -7.08 5.76
CA ASN A 120 18.14 -6.82 4.81
C ASN A 120 18.15 -7.92 3.75
N VAL A 121 18.47 -7.56 2.51
CA VAL A 121 18.60 -8.53 1.41
C VAL A 121 19.95 -8.33 0.74
N THR A 122 20.76 -9.38 0.71
CA THR A 122 22.07 -9.40 0.07
C THR A 122 22.05 -10.35 -1.12
N GLY A 123 22.48 -9.88 -2.29
CA GLY A 123 22.61 -10.71 -3.49
C GLY A 123 23.61 -10.11 -4.47
N ASN A 124 24.51 -10.94 -5.02
CA ASN A 124 25.55 -10.49 -5.95
C ASN A 124 26.40 -9.29 -5.47
N ARG A 125 26.65 -9.19 -4.15
CA ARG A 125 27.34 -8.06 -3.48
C ARG A 125 26.53 -6.76 -3.39
N GLU A 126 25.30 -6.74 -3.86
CA GLU A 126 24.36 -5.65 -3.62
C GLU A 126 23.57 -5.92 -2.34
N GLN A 127 23.25 -4.85 -1.63
CA GLN A 127 22.48 -4.88 -0.40
C GLN A 127 21.31 -3.90 -0.57
N VAL A 128 20.11 -4.38 -0.26
CA VAL A 128 18.90 -3.56 -0.25
C VAL A 128 18.09 -3.87 1.00
N MET A 129 17.26 -2.93 1.39
CA MET A 129 16.30 -3.11 2.47
C MET A 129 14.92 -3.38 1.92
N VAL A 130 14.20 -4.32 2.54
CA VAL A 130 12.83 -4.69 2.15
C VAL A 130 11.90 -4.51 3.34
N ASP A 131 10.72 -3.98 3.07
CA ASP A 131 9.68 -3.76 4.09
C ASP A 131 8.84 -5.02 4.37
N ARG A 132 7.86 -4.85 5.27
CA ARG A 132 6.93 -5.92 5.62
C ARG A 132 6.00 -6.36 4.49
N ASP A 133 5.74 -5.49 3.52
CA ASP A 133 4.85 -5.79 2.38
C ASP A 133 5.61 -6.45 1.23
N GLY A 134 6.94 -6.51 1.30
CA GLY A 134 7.79 -7.15 0.30
C GLY A 134 8.19 -6.19 -0.81
N VAL A 135 8.24 -4.90 -0.52
CA VAL A 135 8.74 -3.87 -1.44
C VAL A 135 10.16 -3.49 -1.04
N VAL A 136 11.04 -3.37 -2.03
CA VAL A 136 12.40 -2.87 -1.83
C VAL A 136 12.32 -1.37 -1.54
N VAL A 137 12.81 -0.94 -0.38
CA VAL A 137 12.71 0.45 0.09
C VAL A 137 13.84 1.28 -0.51
N GLU A 138 15.09 0.91 -0.23
CA GLU A 138 16.29 1.62 -0.65
C GLU A 138 17.53 0.71 -0.58
N PRO A 139 18.63 1.07 -1.28
CA PRO A 139 19.90 0.36 -1.16
C PRO A 139 20.52 0.53 0.23
N GLY A 140 21.26 -0.48 0.68
CA GLY A 140 22.00 -0.47 1.94
C GLY A 140 21.56 -1.58 2.89
N ARG A 141 21.94 -1.39 4.15
CA ARG A 141 21.74 -2.35 5.24
C ARG A 141 21.45 -1.58 6.52
N LEU A 142 20.52 -2.09 7.32
CA LEU A 142 20.25 -1.59 8.66
C LEU A 142 20.62 -2.64 9.71
N GLU A 143 21.43 -2.25 10.68
CA GLU A 143 21.84 -3.13 11.79
C GLU A 143 20.64 -3.57 12.63
N GLY A 144 20.71 -4.79 13.17
CA GLY A 144 19.66 -5.39 13.99
C GLY A 144 18.48 -6.00 13.21
N LEU A 145 18.43 -5.86 11.89
CA LEU A 145 17.48 -6.59 11.05
C LEU A 145 18.06 -7.94 10.58
N PRO A 146 17.23 -8.99 10.44
CA PRO A 146 17.68 -10.26 9.87
C PRO A 146 18.05 -10.11 8.40
N GLU A 147 18.93 -10.99 7.92
CA GLU A 147 19.46 -10.95 6.56
C GLU A 147 18.92 -12.08 5.69
N ILE A 148 18.44 -11.76 4.49
CA ILE A 148 18.11 -12.72 3.44
C ILE A 148 19.23 -12.70 2.40
N VAL A 149 19.84 -13.86 2.14
CA VAL A 149 20.87 -14.02 1.13
C VAL A 149 20.29 -14.74 -0.08
N VAL A 150 20.45 -14.16 -1.26
CA VAL A 150 19.98 -14.72 -2.53
C VAL A 150 21.12 -14.82 -3.55
N PRO A 151 21.06 -15.78 -4.51
CA PRO A 151 22.12 -15.99 -5.49
C PRO A 151 22.14 -14.97 -6.62
N ARG A 152 21.15 -14.07 -6.70
CA ARG A 152 21.00 -13.07 -7.76
C ARG A 152 20.90 -11.68 -7.17
N THR A 153 21.14 -10.68 -8.00
CA THR A 153 20.93 -9.27 -7.65
C THR A 153 19.47 -9.06 -7.19
N PRO A 154 19.23 -8.44 -6.03
CA PRO A 154 17.89 -8.10 -5.56
C PRO A 154 17.18 -7.14 -6.54
N PRO A 155 15.84 -7.07 -6.52
CA PRO A 155 15.10 -6.05 -7.28
C PRO A 155 15.51 -4.63 -6.85
N PRO A 156 15.38 -3.62 -7.74
CA PRO A 156 15.64 -2.23 -7.40
C PRO A 156 14.56 -1.66 -6.46
N PRO A 157 14.82 -0.50 -5.82
CA PRO A 157 13.82 0.21 -4.99
C PRO A 157 12.48 0.44 -5.71
N GLY A 158 11.38 0.25 -4.99
CA GLY A 158 10.01 0.33 -5.49
C GLY A 158 9.48 -0.98 -6.09
N GLU A 159 10.35 -1.93 -6.43
CA GLU A 159 9.91 -3.24 -6.94
C GLU A 159 9.56 -4.23 -5.82
N GLN A 160 8.73 -5.20 -6.17
CA GLN A 160 8.34 -6.28 -5.26
C GLN A 160 9.33 -7.44 -5.28
N VAL A 161 9.53 -8.06 -4.12
CA VAL A 161 10.30 -9.31 -3.96
C VAL A 161 9.80 -10.45 -4.84
N ALA A 162 8.53 -10.42 -5.28
CA ALA A 162 7.93 -11.38 -6.19
C ALA A 162 8.68 -11.49 -7.55
N ALA A 163 9.43 -10.45 -7.95
CA ALA A 163 10.28 -10.48 -9.12
C ALA A 163 11.41 -11.52 -9.03
N LEU A 164 11.80 -11.94 -7.81
CA LEU A 164 12.82 -12.96 -7.57
C LEU A 164 12.24 -14.11 -6.73
N PRO A 165 11.93 -15.28 -7.31
CA PRO A 165 11.23 -16.37 -6.62
C PRO A 165 11.89 -16.85 -5.31
N ALA A 166 13.22 -16.92 -5.25
CA ALA A 166 13.94 -17.30 -4.04
C ALA A 166 13.74 -16.27 -2.91
N LEU A 167 13.79 -14.97 -3.25
CA LEU A 167 13.53 -13.89 -2.30
C LEU A 167 12.07 -13.90 -1.83
N ALA A 168 11.13 -14.12 -2.74
CA ALA A 168 9.71 -14.24 -2.41
C ALA A 168 9.43 -15.41 -1.45
N ASN A 169 10.13 -16.54 -1.62
CA ASN A 169 10.04 -17.69 -0.72
C ASN A 169 10.56 -17.35 0.68
N ALA A 170 11.75 -16.73 0.77
CA ALA A 170 12.34 -16.30 2.04
C ALA A 170 11.51 -15.24 2.77
N HIS A 171 11.02 -14.23 2.05
CA HIS A 171 10.14 -13.20 2.61
C HIS A 171 8.84 -13.79 3.15
N ARG A 172 8.25 -14.76 2.44
CA ARG A 172 7.07 -15.49 2.93
C ARG A 172 7.36 -16.27 4.21
N ALA A 173 8.50 -16.95 4.29
CA ALA A 173 8.91 -17.63 5.52
C ALA A 173 9.05 -16.64 6.66
N TRP A 174 9.83 -15.57 6.48
CA TRP A 174 10.02 -14.50 7.47
C TRP A 174 8.69 -13.91 7.97
N ARG A 175 7.74 -13.62 7.06
CA ARG A 175 6.41 -13.11 7.44
C ARG A 175 5.62 -14.09 8.30
N GLY A 176 5.73 -15.38 8.00
CA GLY A 176 5.01 -16.44 8.71
C GLY A 176 5.66 -16.88 10.03
N LEU A 177 6.98 -16.72 10.20
CA LEU A 177 7.60 -16.90 11.51
C LEU A 177 7.00 -15.90 12.49
N SER A 178 6.80 -16.26 13.75
CA SER A 178 6.31 -15.32 14.79
C SER A 178 6.87 -15.69 16.16
N GLY A 179 6.69 -14.81 17.14
CA GLY A 179 7.13 -15.05 18.52
C GLY A 179 8.66 -15.15 18.67
N PRO A 180 9.15 -15.91 19.66
CA PRO A 180 10.59 -16.05 19.96
C PRO A 180 11.40 -16.55 18.76
N LEU A 181 10.85 -17.51 18.01
CA LEU A 181 11.52 -18.10 16.85
C LEU A 181 11.88 -17.05 15.79
N ARG A 182 11.03 -16.05 15.52
CA ARG A 182 11.35 -14.99 14.56
C ARG A 182 12.59 -14.19 15.00
N ALA A 183 12.74 -13.94 16.30
CA ALA A 183 13.86 -13.20 16.85
C ALA A 183 15.16 -14.02 16.87
N GLU A 184 15.05 -15.36 16.88
CA GLU A 184 16.20 -16.25 16.81
C GLU A 184 16.77 -16.37 15.39
N VAL A 185 15.97 -16.25 14.33
CA VAL A 185 16.50 -16.35 12.96
C VAL A 185 17.28 -15.10 12.58
N VAL A 186 18.59 -15.25 12.39
CA VAL A 186 19.49 -14.16 11.99
C VAL A 186 19.71 -14.12 10.49
N ARG A 187 19.65 -15.26 9.80
CA ARG A 187 19.93 -15.35 8.35
C ARG A 187 19.00 -16.34 7.64
N TYR A 188 18.60 -15.98 6.42
CA TYR A 188 17.78 -16.77 5.51
C TYR A 188 18.59 -17.02 4.23
N LEU A 189 19.04 -18.25 4.02
CA LEU A 189 19.81 -18.65 2.85
C LEU A 189 18.86 -19.19 1.77
N ALA A 190 18.51 -18.34 0.80
CA ALA A 190 17.53 -18.65 -0.23
C ALA A 190 18.21 -18.93 -1.57
N THR A 191 18.69 -20.16 -1.76
CA THR A 191 19.45 -20.59 -2.96
C THR A 191 18.57 -20.86 -4.18
N GLY A 192 17.26 -21.03 -3.98
CA GLY A 192 16.31 -21.35 -5.03
C GLY A 192 14.87 -21.01 -4.65
N PRO A 193 13.90 -21.18 -5.58
CA PRO A 193 12.49 -20.89 -5.33
C PRO A 193 11.88 -21.74 -4.21
N ASP A 194 12.43 -22.93 -3.99
CA ASP A 194 11.92 -23.93 -3.05
C ASP A 194 12.98 -24.38 -2.03
N GLU A 195 14.14 -23.72 -2.05
CA GLU A 195 15.29 -24.01 -1.20
C GLU A 195 15.48 -22.83 -0.25
N LEU A 196 15.39 -23.12 1.04
CA LEU A 196 15.54 -22.12 2.09
C LEU A 196 16.08 -22.81 3.33
N ASP A 197 17.21 -22.32 3.79
CA ASP A 197 17.75 -22.65 5.10
C ASP A 197 17.68 -21.41 6.00
N LEU A 198 17.35 -21.62 7.28
CA LEU A 198 17.33 -20.58 8.30
C LEU A 198 18.50 -20.82 9.25
N GLU A 199 19.24 -19.78 9.56
CA GLU A 199 20.29 -19.83 10.57
C GLU A 199 19.78 -19.14 11.83
N LEU A 200 19.79 -19.86 12.94
CA LEU A 200 19.44 -19.33 14.24
C LEU A 200 20.65 -18.63 14.87
N ALA A 201 20.40 -17.71 15.80
CA ALA A 201 21.44 -17.02 16.56
C ALA A 201 22.33 -17.98 17.37
N SER A 202 21.81 -19.17 17.69
CA SER A 202 22.55 -20.27 18.33
C SER A 202 23.55 -20.96 17.40
N GLY A 203 23.48 -20.73 16.08
CA GLY A 203 24.27 -21.42 15.07
C GLY A 203 23.59 -22.65 14.47
N VAL A 204 22.42 -23.06 14.98
CA VAL A 204 21.64 -24.19 14.43
C VAL A 204 21.12 -23.83 13.04
N VAL A 205 21.28 -24.76 12.09
CA VAL A 205 20.75 -24.61 10.73
C VAL A 205 19.42 -25.34 10.59
N VAL A 206 18.38 -24.64 10.17
CA VAL A 206 17.06 -25.20 9.94
C VAL A 206 16.80 -25.32 8.44
N HIS A 207 16.67 -26.56 7.94
CA HIS A 207 16.25 -26.80 6.58
C HIS A 207 14.73 -26.61 6.46
N PHE A 208 14.32 -25.46 5.92
CA PHE A 208 12.92 -25.05 5.85
C PHE A 208 12.28 -25.39 4.50
N GLY A 209 13.06 -25.26 3.42
CA GLY A 209 12.63 -25.47 2.04
C GLY A 209 11.56 -24.47 1.60
N ARG A 210 10.60 -24.92 0.79
CA ARG A 210 9.49 -24.07 0.36
C ARG A 210 8.74 -23.50 1.56
N ALA A 211 8.38 -22.21 1.52
CA ALA A 211 7.56 -21.56 2.53
C ALA A 211 6.07 -21.87 2.34
N ASP A 212 5.75 -23.16 2.32
CA ASP A 212 4.40 -23.70 2.41
C ASP A 212 4.14 -24.17 3.84
N ARG A 213 2.86 -24.17 4.25
CA ARG A 213 2.43 -24.66 5.57
C ARG A 213 3.30 -24.11 6.71
N VAL A 214 3.64 -22.82 6.63
CA VAL A 214 4.59 -22.17 7.54
C VAL A 214 4.19 -22.37 9.00
N ASP A 215 2.91 -22.24 9.32
CA ASP A 215 2.39 -22.45 10.68
C ASP A 215 2.62 -23.88 11.20
N GLU A 216 2.60 -24.90 10.33
CA GLU A 216 2.93 -26.29 10.72
C GLU A 216 4.43 -26.44 10.97
N LYS A 217 5.27 -25.88 10.08
CA LYS A 217 6.73 -25.93 10.21
C LYS A 217 7.23 -25.19 11.45
N VAL A 218 6.66 -24.03 11.74
CA VAL A 218 6.97 -23.24 12.94
C VAL A 218 6.61 -24.00 14.21
N ARG A 219 5.44 -24.64 14.26
CA ARG A 219 5.03 -25.47 15.42
C ARG A 219 5.93 -26.69 15.59
N ALA A 220 6.26 -27.38 14.50
CA ALA A 220 7.17 -28.53 14.54
C ALA A 220 8.56 -28.11 15.03
N LEU A 221 9.09 -27.01 14.51
CA LEU A 221 10.39 -26.47 14.93
C LEU A 221 10.37 -26.07 16.41
N GLY A 222 9.32 -25.36 16.87
CA GLY A 222 9.18 -24.99 18.28
C GLY A 222 9.17 -26.21 19.20
N ALA A 223 8.38 -27.23 18.87
CA ALA A 223 8.33 -28.47 19.66
C ALA A 223 9.68 -29.20 19.70
N VAL A 224 10.43 -29.19 18.60
CA VAL A 224 11.76 -29.80 18.54
C VAL A 224 12.77 -29.00 19.37
N LEU A 225 12.75 -27.67 19.28
CA LEU A 225 13.65 -26.82 20.07
C LEU A 225 13.37 -26.94 21.58
N GLU A 226 12.09 -27.02 21.98
CA GLU A 226 11.69 -27.24 23.37
C GLU A 226 12.15 -28.62 23.92
N ASP A 227 12.12 -29.67 23.09
CA ASP A 227 12.57 -31.02 23.50
C ASP A 227 14.10 -31.13 23.58
N LEU A 228 14.81 -30.34 22.76
CA LEU A 228 16.27 -30.34 22.66
C LEU A 228 16.96 -29.35 23.62
N ASP A 229 16.21 -28.69 24.50
CA ASP A 229 16.73 -27.65 25.39
C ASP A 229 17.97 -28.14 26.17
N GLY A 230 19.13 -27.52 25.89
CA GLY A 230 20.44 -27.89 26.46
C GLY A 230 21.24 -28.98 25.72
N THR A 231 20.78 -29.45 24.56
CA THR A 231 21.48 -30.42 23.69
C THR A 231 22.14 -29.70 22.50
N GLU A 232 23.38 -30.04 22.17
CA GLU A 232 24.03 -29.53 20.96
C GLU A 232 23.42 -30.17 19.71
N VAL A 233 23.05 -29.34 18.74
CA VAL A 233 22.38 -29.73 17.50
C VAL A 233 23.03 -28.99 16.35
N ALA A 234 23.39 -29.70 15.27
CA ALA A 234 23.91 -29.06 14.06
C ALA A 234 22.77 -28.52 13.19
N SER A 235 21.77 -29.37 12.94
CA SER A 235 20.68 -29.01 12.03
C SER A 235 19.35 -29.66 12.36
N ILE A 236 18.27 -29.00 11.95
CA ILE A 236 16.89 -29.46 12.08
C ILE A 236 16.22 -29.36 10.71
N ASP A 237 15.68 -30.46 10.19
CA ASP A 237 14.92 -30.46 8.95
C ASP A 237 13.42 -30.44 9.23
N VAL A 238 12.75 -29.39 8.77
CA VAL A 238 11.30 -29.17 8.90
C VAL A 238 10.60 -29.09 7.55
N ARG A 239 11.25 -29.54 6.46
CA ARG A 239 10.62 -29.60 5.13
C ARG A 239 9.36 -30.47 5.14
N ALA A 240 9.36 -31.52 5.95
CA ALA A 240 8.19 -32.35 6.25
C ALA A 240 7.76 -32.13 7.73
N PRO A 241 6.82 -31.21 8.02
CA PRO A 241 6.52 -30.81 9.40
C PRO A 241 5.95 -31.93 10.28
N SER A 242 5.37 -32.98 9.69
CA SER A 242 4.87 -34.15 10.42
C SER A 242 5.97 -35.06 10.96
N THR A 243 7.20 -34.95 10.44
CA THR A 243 8.33 -35.83 10.75
C THR A 243 9.64 -35.02 10.68
N PRO A 244 9.88 -34.10 11.64
CA PRO A 244 11.12 -33.34 11.68
C PRO A 244 12.31 -34.27 11.98
N VAL A 245 13.48 -33.96 11.41
CA VAL A 245 14.72 -34.72 11.59
C VAL A 245 15.76 -33.83 12.26
N VAL A 246 16.43 -34.35 13.28
CA VAL A 246 17.47 -33.64 14.03
C VAL A 246 18.81 -34.30 13.73
N THR A 247 19.82 -33.49 13.40
CA THR A 247 21.18 -33.95 13.19
C THR A 247 22.08 -33.40 14.32
N PRO A 248 22.76 -34.28 15.08
CA PRO A 248 23.74 -33.85 16.09
C PRO A 248 24.99 -33.21 15.44
N PRO A 249 25.84 -32.53 16.23
CA PRO A 249 27.09 -31.90 15.77
C PRO A 249 28.07 -32.85 15.06
#